data_AF-A0A6N8FFI0-F1
#
_entry.id   AF-A0A6N8FFI0-F1
#
_cell.length_a   1.000
_cell.length_b   1.000
_cell.length_c   1.000
_cell.angle_alpha   90.00
_cell.angle_beta   90.00
_cell.angle_gamma   90.00
#
_symmetry.space_group_name_H-M   'P 1'
#
loop_
_entity.id
_entity.type
_entity.pdbx_description
1 polymer ?
#
loop_
_entity_poly.entity_id
_entity_poly.type
_entity_poly.pdbx_seq_one_letter_code
_entity_poly.pdbx_strand_id
1 'polypeptide(L)'
;MKPLIILLFIILLVSCSPTTEERFYVVVVEGKEKIFDQFEDLASVRNPIIEIDYFRKVEDAKERLPEYEMEQTPVVFIFIMNEGKELQLKTTDIDESIRFLNQLKTS
;
A
#
# COMPACT_ATOMS: atom_id res chain seq x y z
N MET A 1 35.50 18.47 46.41
CA MET A 1 34.22 19.18 46.15
C MET A 1 34.30 19.84 44.78
N LYS A 2 33.23 19.69 44.00
CA LYS A 2 32.96 20.18 42.62
C LYS A 2 33.66 19.37 41.50
N PRO A 3 32.83 18.78 40.64
CA PRO A 3 32.67 19.37 39.32
C PRO A 3 31.19 19.64 39.01
N LEU A 4 30.89 20.91 38.70
CA LEU A 4 29.64 21.35 38.07
C LEU A 4 30.06 22.21 36.88
N ILE A 5 29.23 22.19 35.83
CA ILE A 5 29.30 22.90 34.53
C ILE A 5 29.84 21.94 33.46
N ILE A 6 29.03 20.98 32.99
CA ILE A 6 27.99 21.16 31.96
C ILE A 6 28.51 22.01 30.80
N LEU A 7 29.08 21.36 29.78
CA LEU A 7 29.13 21.92 28.43
C LEU A 7 28.46 20.94 27.47
N LEU A 8 27.16 21.17 27.37
CA LEU A 8 26.23 20.78 26.34
C LEU A 8 26.82 21.03 24.93
N PHE A 9 27.18 19.97 24.22
CA PHE A 9 27.26 19.96 22.75
C PHE A 9 26.55 18.70 22.26
N ILE A 10 25.22 18.69 22.44
CA ILE A 10 24.36 17.78 21.71
C ILE A 10 24.31 18.34 20.30
N ILE A 11 25.18 17.81 19.45
CA ILE A 11 25.18 18.03 18.02
C ILE A 11 23.78 17.66 17.54
N LEU A 12 23.07 18.66 17.05
CA LEU A 12 21.81 18.52 16.34
C LEU A 12 21.98 17.43 15.28
N LEU A 13 21.46 16.24 15.58
CA LEU A 13 21.11 15.27 14.56
C LEU A 13 20.01 15.94 13.75
N VAL A 14 20.41 16.68 12.71
CA VAL A 14 19.53 17.07 11.62
C VAL A 14 19.14 15.76 10.97
N SER A 15 18.10 15.14 11.50
CA SER A 15 17.47 13.96 10.93
C SER A 15 16.87 14.42 9.61
N CYS A 16 17.64 14.26 8.54
CA CYS A 16 17.11 14.28 7.19
C CYS A 16 16.32 12.97 7.07
N SER A 17 15.05 13.01 7.50
CA SER A 17 14.13 11.91 7.22
C SER A 17 13.91 11.95 5.71
N PRO A 18 14.27 10.89 4.96
CA PRO A 18 13.85 10.81 3.57
C PRO A 18 12.33 10.68 3.61
N THR A 19 11.63 11.74 3.22
CA THR A 19 10.21 11.65 2.86
C THR A 19 10.14 10.91 1.54
N THR A 20 10.32 9.59 1.57
CA THR A 20 9.91 8.72 0.47
C THR A 20 8.40 8.83 0.41
N GLU A 21 7.88 9.46 -0.65
CA GLU A 21 6.48 9.37 -0.99
C GLU A 21 6.13 7.88 -1.10
N GLU A 22 5.32 7.38 -0.17
CA GLU A 22 4.84 6.00 -0.18
C GLU A 22 4.21 5.73 -1.54
N ARG A 23 4.46 4.58 -2.15
CA ARG A 23 3.90 4.19 -3.46
C ARG A 23 3.16 2.89 -3.30
N PHE A 24 2.01 2.73 -3.95
CA PHE A 24 1.16 1.57 -3.77
C PHE A 24 0.91 0.81 -5.07
N TYR A 25 0.97 -0.50 -4.99
CA TYR A 25 0.61 -1.42 -6.05
C TYR A 25 -0.63 -2.20 -5.62
N VAL A 26 -1.67 -2.21 -6.44
CA VAL A 26 -2.96 -2.83 -6.11
C VAL A 26 -3.17 -4.04 -7.00
N VAL A 27 -3.66 -5.14 -6.43
CA VAL A 27 -4.09 -6.33 -7.18
C VAL A 27 -5.55 -6.58 -6.88
N VAL A 28 -6.36 -6.61 -7.92
CA VAL A 28 -7.79 -6.90 -7.83
C VAL A 28 -8.03 -8.26 -8.47
N VAL A 29 -8.52 -9.22 -7.69
CA VAL A 29 -8.92 -10.54 -8.17
C VAL A 29 -10.44 -10.60 -8.15
N GLU A 30 -11.05 -10.52 -9.32
CA GLU A 30 -12.50 -10.35 -9.51
C GLU A 30 -13.30 -11.64 -9.24
N GLY A 31 -12.82 -12.77 -9.78
CA GLY A 31 -13.60 -14.00 -9.84
C GLY A 31 -14.82 -13.85 -10.76
N LYS A 32 -16.03 -13.96 -10.21
CA LYS A 32 -17.29 -13.88 -10.98
C LYS A 32 -17.88 -12.48 -11.07
N GLU A 33 -17.50 -11.60 -10.16
CA GLU A 33 -18.04 -10.25 -10.05
C GLU A 33 -17.12 -9.27 -10.77
N LYS A 34 -17.67 -8.46 -11.68
CA LYS A 34 -16.89 -7.43 -12.38
C LYS A 34 -16.82 -6.18 -11.48
N ILE A 35 -15.64 -5.92 -10.92
CA ILE A 35 -15.41 -4.80 -9.99
C ILE A 35 -14.32 -3.84 -10.48
N PHE A 36 -13.66 -4.13 -11.61
CA PHE A 36 -12.67 -3.26 -12.27
C PHE A 36 -13.11 -1.81 -12.35
N ASP A 37 -14.36 -1.58 -12.76
CA ASP A 37 -14.91 -0.25 -13.01
C ASP A 37 -14.90 0.62 -11.72
N GLN A 38 -14.84 0.00 -10.52
CA GLN A 38 -14.77 0.71 -9.24
C GLN A 38 -13.36 1.20 -8.88
N PHE A 39 -12.32 0.66 -9.53
CA PHE A 39 -10.91 0.99 -9.28
C PHE A 39 -10.29 1.85 -10.40
N GLU A 40 -10.93 1.94 -11.56
CA GLU A 40 -10.45 2.71 -12.72
C GLU A 40 -10.22 4.19 -12.38
N ASP A 41 -11.12 4.80 -11.61
CA ASP A 41 -11.03 6.19 -11.17
C ASP A 41 -9.92 6.45 -10.12
N LEU A 42 -9.40 5.39 -9.48
CA LEU A 42 -8.42 5.52 -8.40
C LEU A 42 -7.00 5.77 -8.91
N ALA A 43 -6.68 5.32 -10.13
CA ALA A 43 -5.36 5.49 -10.76
C ALA A 43 -5.15 6.88 -11.39
N SER A 44 -6.22 7.63 -11.64
CA SER A 44 -6.21 8.76 -12.59
C SER A 44 -5.92 10.13 -11.97
N VAL A 45 -6.01 10.28 -10.65
CA VAL A 45 -5.99 11.60 -10.01
C VAL A 45 -5.07 11.59 -8.81
N ARG A 46 -3.85 12.13 -9.00
CA ARG A 46 -2.79 12.40 -8.00
C ARG A 46 -2.84 11.43 -6.82
N ASN A 47 -2.15 10.31 -6.97
CA ASN A 47 -2.18 9.28 -5.96
C ASN A 47 -0.89 8.49 -5.94
N PRO A 48 -0.49 7.96 -4.78
CA PRO A 48 0.69 7.13 -4.69
C PRO A 48 0.48 5.76 -5.33
N ILE A 49 -0.72 5.43 -5.82
CA ILE A 49 -0.98 4.22 -6.58
C ILE A 49 -0.23 4.29 -7.91
N ILE A 50 0.78 3.44 -8.08
CA ILE A 50 1.64 3.41 -9.27
C ILE A 50 1.10 2.45 -10.33
N GLU A 51 0.37 1.42 -9.92
CA GLU A 51 -0.10 0.35 -10.81
C GLU A 51 -1.24 -0.43 -10.15
N ILE A 52 -2.19 -0.89 -10.98
CA ILE A 52 -3.29 -1.76 -10.57
C ILE A 52 -3.33 -2.95 -11.55
N ASP A 53 -3.11 -4.14 -11.03
CA ASP A 53 -3.27 -5.39 -11.77
C ASP A 53 -4.64 -6.01 -11.52
N TYR A 54 -5.24 -6.53 -12.59
CA TYR A 54 -6.56 -7.15 -12.55
C TYR A 54 -6.50 -8.59 -13.04
N PHE A 55 -6.99 -9.50 -12.21
CA PHE A 55 -7.12 -10.91 -12.53
C PHE A 55 -8.59 -11.32 -12.49
N ARG A 56 -9.09 -11.86 -13.59
CA ARG A 56 -10.45 -12.43 -13.65
C ARG A 56 -10.54 -13.78 -12.94
N LYS A 57 -9.43 -14.52 -12.91
CA LYS A 57 -9.36 -15.88 -12.36
C LYS A 57 -8.38 -15.92 -11.20
N VAL A 58 -8.71 -16.71 -10.19
CA VAL A 58 -7.86 -16.92 -9.02
C VAL A 58 -6.57 -17.63 -9.39
N GLU A 59 -6.63 -18.52 -10.37
CA GLU A 59 -5.49 -19.30 -10.85
C GLU A 59 -4.39 -18.36 -11.40
N ASP A 60 -4.76 -17.41 -12.24
CA ASP A 60 -3.84 -16.43 -12.82
C ASP A 60 -3.21 -15.54 -11.73
N ALA A 61 -4.00 -15.15 -10.73
CA ALA A 61 -3.51 -14.38 -9.59
C ALA A 61 -2.52 -15.19 -8.73
N LYS A 62 -2.76 -16.50 -8.53
CA LYS A 62 -1.89 -17.40 -7.77
C LYS A 62 -0.53 -17.63 -8.44
N GLU A 63 -0.45 -17.56 -9.77
CA GLU A 63 0.85 -17.59 -10.45
C GLU A 63 1.70 -16.36 -10.12
N ARG A 64 1.05 -15.19 -9.90
CA ARG A 64 1.73 -13.93 -9.58
C ARG A 64 2.00 -13.75 -8.09
N LEU A 65 1.12 -14.30 -7.24
CA LEU A 65 1.09 -14.16 -5.78
C LEU A 65 0.98 -15.54 -5.10
N PRO A 66 1.92 -16.48 -5.36
CA PRO A 66 1.82 -17.86 -4.87
C PRO A 66 1.84 -17.98 -3.34
N GLU A 67 2.39 -16.99 -2.65
CA GLU A 67 2.50 -16.92 -1.19
C GLU A 67 1.23 -16.46 -0.48
N TYR A 68 0.22 -15.97 -1.22
CA TYR A 68 -1.00 -15.41 -0.65
C TYR A 68 -2.22 -16.30 -0.92
N GLU A 69 -2.89 -16.75 0.14
CA GLU A 69 -4.12 -17.52 0.03
C GLU A 69 -5.27 -16.67 -0.53
N MET A 70 -6.01 -17.23 -1.49
CA MET A 70 -7.19 -16.62 -2.10
C MET A 70 -8.35 -17.61 -2.04
N GLU A 71 -9.02 -17.66 -0.89
CA GLU A 71 -10.13 -18.59 -0.64
C GLU A 71 -11.46 -18.08 -1.21
N GLN A 72 -11.60 -16.76 -1.31
CA GLN A 72 -12.83 -16.08 -1.70
C GLN A 72 -12.53 -14.99 -2.72
N THR A 73 -13.48 -14.76 -3.62
CA THR A 73 -13.45 -13.67 -4.61
C THR A 73 -14.76 -12.88 -4.54
N PRO A 74 -14.73 -11.56 -4.77
CA PRO A 74 -13.54 -10.79 -5.11
C PRO A 74 -12.59 -10.63 -3.92
N VAL A 75 -11.29 -10.42 -4.20
CA VAL A 75 -10.28 -10.10 -3.19
C VAL A 75 -9.34 -9.04 -3.74
N VAL A 76 -9.01 -8.08 -2.89
CA VAL A 76 -8.12 -6.96 -3.22
C VAL A 76 -6.91 -7.03 -2.30
N PHE A 77 -5.74 -6.93 -2.91
CA PHE A 77 -4.46 -6.79 -2.22
C PHE A 77 -3.90 -5.40 -2.50
N ILE A 78 -3.46 -4.71 -1.46
CA ILE A 78 -2.80 -3.41 -1.56
C ILE A 78 -1.42 -3.55 -0.94
N PHE A 79 -0.40 -3.26 -1.74
CA PHE A 79 0.99 -3.32 -1.34
C PHE A 79 1.60 -1.93 -1.33
N ILE A 80 2.46 -1.65 -0.36
CA ILE A 80 3.36 -0.51 -0.40
C ILE A 80 4.69 -0.93 -1.05
N MET A 81 5.25 -0.01 -1.82
CA MET A 81 6.44 -0.15 -2.65
C MET A 81 7.52 0.80 -2.10
N ASN A 82 8.21 0.34 -1.06
CA ASN A 82 9.33 1.04 -0.44
C ASN A 82 10.66 0.38 -0.89
N GLU A 83 11.53 0.00 0.05
CA GLU A 83 12.72 -0.84 -0.21
C GLU A 83 12.36 -2.26 -0.67
N GLY A 84 11.06 -2.61 -0.63
CA GLY A 84 10.49 -3.85 -1.11
C GLY A 84 8.97 -3.73 -1.26
N LYS A 85 8.34 -4.83 -1.68
CA LYS A 85 6.89 -4.96 -1.78
C LYS A 85 6.34 -5.54 -0.48
N GLU A 86 5.57 -4.76 0.28
CA GLU A 86 4.98 -5.17 1.56
C GLU A 86 3.45 -5.08 1.51
N LEU A 87 2.76 -6.13 1.95
CA LEU A 87 1.29 -6.18 1.97
C LEU A 87 0.75 -5.29 3.09
N GLN A 88 -0.06 -4.29 2.73
CA GLN A 88 -0.73 -3.39 3.69
C GLN A 88 -2.18 -3.78 3.93
N LEU A 89 -2.88 -4.27 2.91
CA LEU A 89 -4.27 -4.71 3.02
C LEU A 89 -4.54 -5.93 2.15
N LYS A 90 -5.25 -6.91 2.71
CA LYS A 90 -5.90 -8.00 1.99
C LYS A 90 -7.35 -8.05 2.46
N THR A 91 -8.30 -7.80 1.57
CA THR A 91 -9.72 -7.79 1.94
C THR A 91 -10.61 -8.28 0.81
N THR A 92 -11.75 -8.87 1.17
CA THR A 92 -12.86 -9.17 0.25
C THR A 92 -13.93 -8.06 0.28
N ASP A 93 -13.82 -7.10 1.21
CA ASP A 93 -14.68 -5.92 1.27
C ASP A 93 -14.13 -4.84 0.32
N ILE A 94 -14.82 -4.66 -0.81
CA ILE A 94 -14.42 -3.71 -1.84
C ILE A 94 -14.48 -2.28 -1.31
N ASP A 95 -15.49 -1.94 -0.52
CA ASP A 95 -15.62 -0.59 0.04
C ASP A 95 -14.50 -0.29 1.04
N GLU A 96 -14.05 -1.29 1.81
CA GLU A 96 -12.88 -1.16 2.68
C GLU A 96 -11.63 -0.82 1.89
N SER A 97 -11.37 -1.55 0.80
CA SER A 97 -10.19 -1.30 -0.04
C SER A 97 -10.23 0.10 -0.68
N ILE A 98 -11.40 0.55 -1.15
CA ILE A 98 -11.58 1.89 -1.74
C ILE A 98 -11.40 2.96 -0.66
N ARG A 99 -11.95 2.78 0.54
CA ARG A 99 -11.75 3.71 1.66
C ARG A 99 -10.27 3.83 2.02
N PHE A 100 -9.55 2.72 2.11
CA PHE A 100 -8.12 2.70 2.36
C PHE A 100 -7.37 3.54 1.31
N LEU A 101 -7.61 3.27 0.02
CA LEU A 101 -6.96 3.98 -1.08
C LEU A 101 -7.31 5.49 -1.12
N ASN A 102 -8.52 5.86 -0.72
CA ASN A 102 -8.94 7.26 -0.64
C ASN A 102 -8.31 8.01 0.54
N GLN A 103 -8.04 7.34 1.67
CA GLN A 103 -7.34 7.97 2.80
C GLN A 103 -5.91 8.37 2.43
N LEU A 104 -5.26 7.58 1.54
CA LEU A 104 -3.93 7.87 1.02
C LEU A 104 -3.88 9.13 0.11
N LYS A 105 -4.98 9.47 -0.58
CA LYS A 105 -5.09 10.71 -1.38
C LYS A 105 -5.03 11.98 -0.54
N THR A 106 -5.39 11.88 0.74
CA THR A 106 -5.63 13.01 1.64
C THR A 106 -4.55 13.23 2.70
N SER A 107 -3.55 12.34 2.78
CA SER A 107 -2.39 12.48 3.68
C SER A 107 -1.24 13.18 2.96
#